data_AF-A0A0M3JHM3-F1
#
_entry.id   AF-A0A0M3JHM3-F1
#
_cell.length_a   1.000
_cell.length_b   1.000
_cell.length_c   1.000
_cell.angle_alpha   90.00
_cell.angle_beta   90.00
_cell.angle_gamma   90.00
#
_symmetry.space_group_name_H-M   'P 1'
#
loop_
_entity.id
_entity.type
_entity.pdbx_description
1 polymer ?
#
loop_
_entity_poly.entity_id
_entity_poly.type
_entity_poly.pdbx_seq_one_letter_code
_entity_poly.pdbx_strand_id
1 'polypeptide(L)'
;LLNTMRPLLQLMHLTPEKSYEIERDRLSGDATVESGVEATMHAAELAFSLILSSESRFPGPLRTLCHTLYHVINSRFPNSGLSALGKILFLRFFNPAICMFHSSASSC
;
A
#
# COMPACT_ATOMS: atom_id res chain seq x y z
N LEU A 1 6.48 7.03 -5.98
CA LEU A 1 5.46 6.41 -5.11
C LEU A 1 4.21 7.29 -4.98
N LEU A 2 4.34 8.56 -4.60
CA LEU A 2 3.20 9.51 -4.57
C LEU A 2 2.36 9.50 -5.86
N ASN A 3 3.00 9.62 -7.04
CA ASN A 3 2.29 9.57 -8.33
C ASN A 3 1.59 8.23 -8.58
N THR A 4 2.12 7.12 -8.04
CA THR A 4 1.48 5.80 -8.14
C THR A 4 0.25 5.72 -7.24
N MET A 5 0.30 6.29 -6.04
CA MET A 5 -0.79 6.27 -5.06
C MET A 5 -1.83 7.38 -5.27
N ARG A 6 -1.56 8.35 -6.15
CA ARG A 6 -2.44 9.49 -6.39
C ARG A 6 -3.91 9.12 -6.66
N PRO A 7 -4.24 8.11 -7.50
CA PRO A 7 -5.64 7.76 -7.73
C PRO A 7 -6.38 7.31 -6.47
N LEU A 8 -5.71 6.53 -5.61
CA LEU A 8 -6.26 6.12 -4.31
C LEU A 8 -6.45 7.32 -3.37
N LEU A 9 -5.47 8.23 -3.33
CA LEU A 9 -5.58 9.46 -2.52
C LEU A 9 -6.73 10.35 -3.01
N GLN A 10 -6.90 10.50 -4.32
CA GLN A 10 -8.00 11.25 -4.90
C GLN A 10 -9.35 10.62 -4.59
N LEU A 11 -9.46 9.29 -4.69
CA LEU A 11 -10.68 8.57 -4.30
C LEU A 11 -11.08 8.91 -2.87
N MET A 12 -10.16 8.79 -1.91
CA MET A 12 -10.44 9.08 -0.50
C MET A 12 -10.79 10.56 -0.24
N HIS A 13 -10.16 11.50 -0.96
CA HIS A 13 -10.49 12.93 -0.83
C HIS A 13 -11.88 13.27 -1.40
N LEU A 14 -12.32 12.57 -2.45
CA LEU A 14 -13.61 12.82 -3.11
C LEU A 14 -14.79 12.15 -2.39
N THR A 15 -14.53 11.21 -1.47
CA THR A 15 -15.54 10.52 -0.67
C THR A 15 -15.23 10.61 0.84
N PRO A 16 -15.20 11.82 1.43
CA PRO A 16 -14.84 12.02 2.84
C PRO A 16 -15.85 11.40 3.82
N GLU A 17 -17.09 11.17 3.39
CA GLU A 17 -18.14 10.49 4.16
C GLU A 17 -17.96 8.98 4.26
N LYS A 18 -17.05 8.39 3.46
CA LYS A 18 -16.83 6.95 3.43
C LYS A 18 -16.04 6.50 4.66
N SER A 19 -16.65 5.66 5.50
CA SER A 19 -15.95 4.98 6.60
C SER A 19 -15.16 3.77 6.10
N TYR A 20 -13.94 3.61 6.59
CA TYR A 20 -13.07 2.44 6.43
C TYR A 20 -12.88 1.68 7.76
N GLU A 21 -13.67 2.03 8.79
CA GLU A 21 -13.57 1.42 10.11
C GLU A 21 -14.17 0.00 10.10
N ILE A 22 -13.42 -0.96 10.65
CA ILE A 22 -13.83 -2.37 10.71
C ILE A 22 -14.07 -2.84 12.15
N GLU A 23 -13.68 -2.04 13.13
CA GLU A 23 -13.91 -2.33 14.55
C GLU A 23 -15.29 -1.82 14.98
N ARG A 24 -16.16 -2.74 15.41
CA ARG A 24 -17.54 -2.41 15.85
C ARG A 24 -17.59 -1.29 16.88
N ASP A 25 -16.68 -1.33 17.85
CA ASP A 25 -16.65 -0.40 18.98
C ASP A 25 -16.19 1.01 18.59
N ARG A 26 -15.70 1.19 17.36
CA ARG A 26 -15.22 2.47 16.81
C ARG A 26 -16.11 3.03 15.71
N LEU A 27 -17.19 2.33 15.34
CA LEU A 27 -18.16 2.82 14.36
C LEU A 27 -18.87 4.06 14.87
N SER A 28 -19.19 4.96 13.95
CA SER A 28 -19.91 6.20 14.24
C SER A 28 -20.98 6.44 13.17
N GLY A 29 -22.09 7.06 13.59
CA GLY A 29 -23.24 7.33 12.71
C GLY A 29 -23.86 6.05 12.16
N ASP A 30 -24.20 6.07 10.87
CA ASP A 30 -24.90 4.98 10.18
C ASP A 30 -23.95 3.94 9.56
N ALA A 31 -22.65 4.01 9.86
CA ALA A 31 -21.66 3.09 9.31
C ALA A 31 -21.81 1.68 9.88
N THR A 32 -21.70 0.67 9.02
CA THR A 32 -21.71 -0.75 9.41
C THR A 32 -20.33 -1.37 9.20
N VAL A 33 -20.01 -2.42 9.96
CA VAL A 33 -18.76 -3.19 9.79
C VAL A 33 -18.65 -3.70 8.36
N GLU A 34 -19.75 -4.21 7.81
CA GLU A 34 -19.81 -4.78 6.47
C GLU A 34 -19.41 -3.74 5.43
N SER A 35 -19.94 -2.52 5.54
CA SER A 35 -19.61 -1.42 4.64
C SER A 35 -18.16 -0.96 4.77
N GLY A 36 -17.60 -0.97 5.99
CA GLY A 36 -16.20 -0.61 6.26
C GLY A 36 -15.22 -1.67 5.75
N VAL A 37 -15.55 -2.95 5.90
CA VAL A 37 -14.76 -4.07 5.35
C VAL A 37 -14.73 -3.99 3.82
N GLU A 38 -15.89 -3.81 3.18
CA GLU A 38 -15.98 -3.67 1.73
C GLU A 38 -15.15 -2.47 1.23
N ALA A 39 -15.29 -1.32 1.87
CA ALA A 39 -14.54 -0.11 1.54
C ALA A 39 -13.02 -0.31 1.69
N THR A 40 -12.60 -0.95 2.78
CA THR A 40 -11.18 -1.22 3.08
C THR A 40 -10.59 -2.20 2.10
N MET A 41 -11.30 -3.28 1.78
CA MET A 41 -10.88 -4.24 0.77
C MET A 41 -10.73 -3.57 -0.60
N HIS A 42 -11.71 -2.78 -1.01
CA HIS A 42 -11.65 -2.06 -2.29
C HIS A 42 -10.45 -1.09 -2.35
N ALA A 43 -10.19 -0.33 -1.29
CA ALA A 43 -9.04 0.56 -1.20
C ALA A 43 -7.71 -0.21 -1.25
N ALA A 44 -7.62 -1.35 -0.56
CA ALA A 44 -6.44 -2.19 -0.57
C ALA A 44 -6.19 -2.78 -1.98
N GLU A 45 -7.21 -3.34 -2.62
CA GLU A 45 -7.13 -3.86 -3.99
C GLU A 45 -6.67 -2.81 -4.99
N LEU A 46 -7.22 -1.59 -4.90
CA LEU A 46 -6.79 -0.47 -5.73
C LEU A 46 -5.32 -0.12 -5.47
N ALA A 47 -4.89 -0.05 -4.21
CA ALA A 47 -3.50 0.20 -3.85
C ALA A 47 -2.56 -0.85 -4.46
N PHE A 48 -2.89 -2.14 -4.33
CA PHE A 48 -2.10 -3.23 -4.89
C PHE A 48 -2.06 -3.17 -6.41
N SER A 49 -3.19 -2.96 -7.07
CA SER A 49 -3.27 -2.82 -8.53
C SER A 49 -2.40 -1.67 -9.05
N LEU A 50 -2.44 -0.51 -8.38
CA LEU A 50 -1.60 0.64 -8.71
C LEU A 50 -0.11 0.34 -8.54
N ILE A 51 0.28 -0.37 -7.47
CA ILE A 51 1.67 -0.78 -7.26
C ILE A 51 2.12 -1.74 -8.37
N LEU A 52 1.38 -2.81 -8.62
CA LEU A 52 1.75 -3.84 -9.60
C LEU A 52 1.79 -3.29 -11.02
N SER A 53 0.85 -2.43 -11.41
CA SER A 53 0.84 -1.76 -12.72
C SER A 53 1.89 -0.64 -12.85
N SER A 54 2.58 -0.28 -11.76
CA SER A 54 3.62 0.75 -11.79
C SER A 54 5.00 0.25 -12.19
N GLU A 55 5.11 -1.03 -12.56
CA GLU A 55 6.38 -1.67 -12.86
C GLU A 55 7.21 -0.81 -13.82
N SER A 56 6.69 -0.40 -14.98
CA SER A 56 7.43 0.39 -15.98
C SER A 56 7.99 1.72 -15.46
N ARG A 57 7.38 2.31 -14.43
CA ARG A 57 7.79 3.58 -13.80
C ARG A 57 8.68 3.39 -12.57
N PHE A 58 8.98 2.14 -12.19
CA PHE A 58 9.79 1.85 -11.02
C PHE A 58 11.24 2.33 -11.23
N PRO A 59 11.81 3.17 -10.34
CA PRO A 59 13.10 3.82 -10.56
C PRO A 59 14.25 2.84 -10.77
N GLY A 60 15.08 3.09 -11.79
CA GLY A 60 16.26 2.28 -12.11
C GLY A 60 17.16 1.97 -10.91
N PRO A 61 17.57 2.96 -10.09
CA PRO A 61 18.41 2.72 -8.92
C PRO A 61 17.78 1.76 -7.90
N LEU A 62 16.46 1.84 -7.70
CA LEU A 62 15.75 0.92 -6.81
C LEU A 62 15.67 -0.49 -7.41
N ARG A 63 15.54 -0.63 -8.75
CA ARG A 63 15.63 -1.95 -9.40
C ARG A 63 16.99 -2.59 -9.17
N THR A 64 18.06 -1.83 -9.31
CA THR A 64 19.42 -2.32 -9.05
C THR A 64 19.55 -2.77 -7.59
N LEU A 65 19.06 -1.98 -6.64
CA LEU A 65 19.04 -2.36 -5.22
C LEU A 65 18.25 -3.65 -4.98
N CYS A 66 17.06 -3.78 -5.57
CA CYS A 66 16.25 -5.00 -5.50
C CYS A 66 17.00 -6.22 -6.05
N HIS A 67 17.66 -6.05 -7.20
CA HIS A 67 18.46 -7.11 -7.83
C HIS A 67 19.64 -7.53 -6.94
N THR A 68 20.38 -6.58 -6.38
CA THR A 68 21.48 -6.87 -5.43
C THR A 68 20.97 -7.57 -4.18
N LEU A 69 19.88 -7.09 -3.57
CA LEU A 69 19.28 -7.71 -2.39
C LEU A 69 18.82 -9.14 -2.68
N TYR A 70 18.16 -9.36 -3.83
CA TYR A 70 17.73 -10.69 -4.25
C TYR A 70 18.91 -11.67 -4.29
N HIS A 71 20.00 -11.31 -4.96
CA HIS A 71 21.17 -12.20 -5.08
C HIS A 71 21.83 -12.51 -3.75
N VAL A 72 22.01 -11.50 -2.89
CA VAL A 72 22.61 -11.68 -1.56
C VAL A 72 21.74 -12.56 -0.66
N ILE A 73 20.42 -12.37 -0.70
CA ILE A 73 19.50 -13.22 0.08
C ILE A 73 19.51 -14.64 -0.48
N ASN A 74 19.41 -14.80 -1.80
CA ASN A 74 19.30 -16.12 -2.42
C ASN A 74 20.60 -16.93 -2.31
N SER A 75 21.76 -16.28 -2.17
CA SER A 75 23.03 -16.96 -1.89
C SER A 75 23.11 -17.55 -0.48
N ARG A 76 22.33 -17.02 0.48
CA ARG A 76 22.28 -17.50 1.87
C ARG A 76 21.05 -18.36 2.16
N PHE A 77 19.92 -18.04 1.54
CA PHE A 77 18.62 -18.69 1.70
C PHE A 77 18.03 -19.00 0.33
N PRO A 78 18.40 -20.14 -0.29
CA PRO A 78 17.91 -20.52 -1.61
C PRO A 78 16.39 -20.56 -1.67
N ASN A 79 15.82 -20.19 -2.83
CA ASN A 79 14.38 -20.16 -3.11
C ASN A 79 13.56 -19.17 -2.27
N SER A 80 14.20 -18.41 -1.37
CA SER A 80 13.53 -17.43 -0.49
C SER A 80 13.75 -15.98 -0.92
N GLY A 81 14.57 -15.73 -1.96
CA GLY A 81 14.98 -14.39 -2.37
C GLY A 81 13.81 -13.46 -2.73
N LEU A 82 12.86 -13.93 -3.55
CA LEU A 82 11.73 -13.11 -3.99
C LEU A 82 10.76 -12.78 -2.85
N SER A 83 10.44 -13.77 -2.00
CA SER A 83 9.51 -13.58 -0.89
C SER A 83 10.09 -12.66 0.18
N ALA A 84 11.38 -12.81 0.50
CA ALA A 84 12.10 -11.92 1.41
C ALA A 84 12.19 -10.49 0.86
N LEU A 85 12.54 -10.33 -0.42
CA LEU A 85 12.59 -9.02 -1.07
C LEU A 85 11.21 -8.35 -1.06
N GLY A 86 10.15 -9.08 -1.39
CA GLY A 86 8.77 -8.57 -1.33
C GLY A 86 8.42 -8.06 0.07
N LYS A 87 8.70 -8.84 1.11
CA LYS A 87 8.49 -8.41 2.51
C LYS A 87 9.27 -7.14 2.85
N ILE A 88 10.54 -7.05 2.45
CA ILE A 88 11.37 -5.86 2.67
C ILE A 88 10.74 -4.63 2.00
N LEU A 89 10.35 -4.74 0.73
CA LEU A 89 9.76 -3.64 -0.01
C LEU A 89 8.41 -3.20 0.57
N PHE A 90 7.52 -4.13 0.88
CA PHE A 90 6.23 -3.78 1.47
C PHE A 90 6.38 -3.16 2.86
N LEU A 91 7.16 -3.79 3.76
CA LEU A 91 7.28 -3.31 5.14
C LEU A 91 8.09 -2.01 5.26
N ARG A 92 9.11 -1.80 4.44
CA ARG A 92 10.05 -0.67 4.60
C ARG A 92 9.87 0.44 3.57
N PHE A 93 9.10 0.22 2.52
CA PHE A 93 8.91 1.22 1.46
C PHE A 93 7.45 1.52 1.18
N PHE A 94 6.63 0.52 0.81
CA PHE A 94 5.24 0.76 0.43
C PHE A 94 4.33 1.09 1.62
N ASN A 95 4.30 0.25 2.67
CA ASN A 95 3.41 0.45 3.81
C ASN A 95 3.70 1.77 4.55
N PRO A 96 4.96 2.14 4.86
CA PRO A 96 5.24 3.42 5.50
C PRO A 96 4.73 4.61 4.69
N ALA A 97 4.89 4.58 3.36
CA ALA A 97 4.43 5.66 2.50
C ALA A 97 2.90 5.73 2.43
N ILE A 98 2.21 4.58 2.36
CA ILE A 98 0.73 4.52 2.36
C ILE A 98 0.18 5.15 3.65
N CYS A 99 0.72 4.78 4.81
CA CYS A 99 0.30 5.34 6.10
C CYS A 99 0.57 6.85 6.19
N MET A 100 1.74 7.33 5.74
CA MET A 100 2.07 8.76 5.78
C MET A 100 1.19 9.60 4.87
N PHE A 101 0.78 9.09 3.70
CA PHE A 101 -0.11 9.84 2.83
C PHE A 101 -1.50 10.05 3.44
N HIS A 102 -2.00 9.09 4.21
CA HIS A 102 -3.23 9.26 4.97
C HIS A 102 -3.10 10.36 6.04
N SER A 103 -1.99 10.40 6.79
CA SER A 103 -1.75 11.45 7.80
C SER A 103 -1.64 12.86 7.20
N SER A 104 -1.07 12.97 6.00
CA SER A 104 -0.96 14.26 5.30
C SER A 104 -2.32 14.72 4.73
N ALA A 105 -3.14 13.79 4.24
CA ALA A 105 -4.50 14.06 3.74
C ALA A 105 -5.49 14.46 4.84
N SER A 106 -5.29 14.01 6.09
CA SER A 106 -6.15 14.37 7.24
C SER A 106 -5.73 15.69 7.92
N SER A 107 -4.63 16.30 7.48
CA SER A 107 -4.10 17.57 8.01
C SER A 107 -4.33 18.77 7.08
N CYS A 108 -5.02 18.59 5.96
CA CYS A 108 -5.38 19.61 4.97
C CYS A 108 -6.90 19.74 4.90
#